data_AF-A0A2U1W189-F1
#
_entry.id   AF-A0A2U1W189-F1
#
_cell.length_a   1.000
_cell.length_b   1.000
_cell.length_c   1.000
_cell.angle_alpha   90.00
_cell.angle_beta   90.00
_cell.angle_gamma   90.00
#
_symmetry.space_group_name_H-M   'P 1'
#
loop_
_entity.id
_entity.type
_entity.pdbx_description
1 polymer ?
#
loop_
_entity_poly.entity_id
_entity_poly.type
_entity_poly.pdbx_seq_one_letter_code
_entity_poly.pdbx_strand_id
1 'polypeptide(L)'
;MAILTTSGRTAIALAVAAQPLHLAWGTGDPAWDATPVPEPTDATALVAELGRHAVDVQKYCTPDPAGDITVPEGRYRTSPTPTNHLYVQFNFDYADEPTAVIREVGVFLGTAPKPAVPAGKGYLLPADLDSPGVLLALQRVPAIPRSSATRQSFEFVLEL
;
A
#
# COMPACT_ATOMS: atom_id res chain seq x y z
N MET A 1 5.62 -4.54 -32.88
CA MET A 1 5.72 -4.73 -31.42
C MET A 1 4.43 -4.20 -30.82
N ALA A 2 3.71 -5.00 -30.02
CA ALA A 2 2.53 -4.53 -29.31
C ALA A 2 2.96 -3.72 -28.08
N ILE A 3 2.22 -2.67 -27.74
CA ILE A 3 2.41 -1.87 -26.52
C ILE A 3 1.11 -1.88 -25.70
N LEU A 4 1.21 -1.68 -24.39
CA LEU A 4 0.04 -1.49 -23.55
C LEU A 4 -0.50 -0.07 -23.75
N THR A 5 -1.73 0.04 -24.25
CA THR A 5 -2.39 1.33 -24.49
C THR A 5 -2.86 1.95 -23.18
N THR A 6 -3.10 3.27 -23.20
CA THR A 6 -3.72 3.97 -22.06
C THR A 6 -5.05 3.35 -21.65
N SER A 7 -5.88 2.91 -22.60
CA SER A 7 -7.14 2.21 -22.31
C SER A 7 -6.91 0.85 -21.64
N GLY A 8 -5.86 0.11 -22.02
CA GLY A 8 -5.48 -1.13 -21.37
C GLY A 8 -5.01 -0.91 -19.93
N ARG A 9 -4.22 0.13 -19.69
CA ARG A 9 -3.81 0.58 -18.36
C ARG A 9 -4.99 0.98 -17.47
N THR A 10 -5.94 1.75 -18.01
CA THR A 10 -7.19 2.06 -17.31
C THR A 10 -8.00 0.80 -16.97
N ALA A 11 -8.01 -0.21 -17.84
CA ALA A 11 -8.66 -1.49 -17.55
C ALA A 11 -7.95 -2.26 -16.41
N ILE A 12 -6.61 -2.18 -16.32
CA ILE A 12 -5.87 -2.73 -15.18
C ILE A 12 -6.22 -1.98 -13.89
N ALA A 13 -6.29 -0.65 -13.93
CA ALA A 13 -6.70 0.16 -12.78
C ALA A 13 -8.11 -0.19 -12.28
N LEU A 14 -9.05 -0.43 -13.20
CA LEU A 14 -10.38 -0.94 -12.87
C LEU A 14 -10.34 -2.30 -12.19
N ALA A 15 -9.51 -3.22 -12.69
CA ALA A 15 -9.37 -4.56 -12.10
C ALA A 15 -8.75 -4.50 -10.70
N VAL A 16 -7.71 -3.68 -10.51
CA VAL A 16 -7.06 -3.45 -9.21
C VAL A 16 -8.06 -2.84 -8.21
N ALA A 17 -8.78 -1.79 -8.63
CA ALA A 17 -9.76 -1.10 -7.81
C ALA A 17 -10.97 -1.96 -7.39
N ALA A 18 -11.23 -3.06 -8.11
CA ALA A 18 -12.34 -3.97 -7.84
C ALA A 18 -12.02 -5.07 -6.82
N GLN A 19 -10.75 -5.18 -6.40
CA GLN A 19 -10.29 -6.20 -5.46
C GLN A 19 -9.90 -5.57 -4.11
N PRO A 20 -9.89 -6.36 -3.02
CA PRO A 20 -9.41 -5.87 -1.73
C PRO A 20 -7.97 -5.36 -1.80
N LEU A 21 -7.76 -4.11 -1.37
CA LEU A 21 -6.45 -3.51 -1.24
C LEU A 21 -6.08 -3.36 0.23
N HIS A 22 -4.88 -3.79 0.59
CA HIS A 22 -4.30 -3.61 1.91
C HIS A 22 -2.90 -3.04 1.79
N LEU A 23 -2.48 -2.22 2.75
CA LEU A 23 -1.07 -1.92 2.94
C LEU A 23 -0.57 -2.77 4.10
N ALA A 24 0.46 -3.58 3.84
CA ALA A 24 1.23 -4.22 4.89
C ALA A 24 2.44 -3.37 5.24
N TRP A 25 2.89 -3.46 6.48
CA TRP A 25 4.15 -2.89 6.92
C TRP A 25 5.02 -3.94 7.60
N GLY A 26 6.33 -3.70 7.61
CA GLY A 26 7.29 -4.64 8.17
C GLY A 26 8.48 -3.96 8.83
N THR A 27 9.14 -4.69 9.71
CA THR A 27 10.36 -4.19 10.37
C THR A 27 11.55 -4.09 9.42
N GLY A 28 11.48 -4.79 8.28
CA GLY A 28 12.58 -4.90 7.33
C GLY A 28 13.84 -5.46 7.97
N ASP A 29 14.98 -5.10 7.38
CA ASP A 29 16.32 -5.35 7.95
C ASP A 29 16.91 -4.05 8.52
N PRO A 30 17.28 -4.01 9.82
CA PRO A 30 17.96 -2.86 10.41
C PRO A 30 19.25 -2.44 9.71
N ALA A 31 19.91 -3.33 8.97
CA ALA A 31 21.11 -2.99 8.19
C ALA A 31 20.84 -1.93 7.10
N TRP A 32 19.59 -1.82 6.63
CA TRP A 32 19.20 -0.81 5.62
C TRP A 32 19.34 0.63 6.13
N ASP A 33 19.28 0.84 7.45
CA ASP A 33 19.42 2.17 8.05
C ASP A 33 20.82 2.76 7.80
N ALA A 34 21.85 1.90 7.79
CA ALA A 34 23.23 2.29 7.53
C ALA A 34 23.60 2.22 6.05
N THR A 35 23.02 1.27 5.31
CA THR A 35 23.29 1.06 3.89
C THR A 35 21.97 0.83 3.16
N PRO A 36 21.37 1.87 2.56
CA PRO A 36 20.13 1.73 1.82
C PRO A 36 20.25 0.68 0.73
N VAL A 37 19.28 -0.24 0.69
CA VAL A 37 19.22 -1.30 -0.31
C VAL A 37 17.99 -1.04 -1.19
N PRO A 38 18.10 -1.08 -2.53
CA PRO A 38 16.97 -0.87 -3.42
C PRO A 38 15.95 -2.02 -3.34
N GLU A 39 14.69 -1.70 -3.59
CA GLU A 39 13.58 -2.65 -3.62
C GLU A 39 13.78 -3.72 -4.71
N PRO A 40 13.63 -5.02 -4.40
CA PRO A 40 13.71 -6.07 -5.40
C PRO A 40 12.46 -6.10 -6.27
N THR A 41 12.61 -6.19 -7.60
CA THR A 41 11.46 -6.26 -8.53
C THR A 41 10.78 -7.62 -8.55
N ASP A 42 11.43 -8.66 -8.03
CA ASP A 42 10.93 -10.02 -7.91
C ASP A 42 10.38 -10.35 -6.52
N ALA A 43 10.30 -9.36 -5.62
CA ALA A 43 9.70 -9.52 -4.31
C ALA A 43 8.21 -9.90 -4.42
N THR A 44 7.81 -10.92 -3.67
CA THR A 44 6.40 -11.35 -3.57
C THR A 44 5.82 -11.13 -2.17
N ALA A 45 6.64 -10.68 -1.21
CA ALA A 45 6.27 -10.44 0.18
C ALA A 45 7.23 -9.41 0.81
N LEU A 46 6.88 -8.90 1.99
CA LEU A 46 7.78 -8.12 2.83
C LEU A 46 8.80 -9.05 3.52
N VAL A 47 9.95 -8.50 3.91
CA VAL A 47 11.00 -9.27 4.61
C VAL A 47 10.53 -9.70 6.01
N ALA A 48 9.87 -8.81 6.74
CA ALA A 48 9.38 -9.07 8.08
C ALA A 48 8.04 -8.37 8.32
N GLU A 49 6.99 -8.86 7.65
CA GLU A 49 5.62 -8.34 7.80
C GLU A 49 5.11 -8.47 9.24
N LEU A 50 4.57 -7.36 9.77
CA LEU A 50 3.90 -7.33 11.08
C LEU A 50 2.39 -7.46 10.96
N GLY A 51 1.83 -6.85 9.92
CA GLY A 51 0.41 -6.86 9.64
C GLY A 51 0.04 -5.82 8.60
N ARG A 52 -1.25 -5.77 8.28
CA ARG A 52 -1.78 -4.99 7.16
C ARG A 52 -3.14 -4.38 7.48
N HIS A 53 -3.34 -3.18 6.95
CA HIS A 53 -4.57 -2.42 7.09
C HIS A 53 -5.26 -2.30 5.73
N ALA A 54 -6.59 -2.40 5.73
CA ALA A 54 -7.38 -2.18 4.51
C ALA A 54 -7.26 -0.73 4.01
N VAL A 55 -7.48 -0.50 2.72
CA VAL A 55 -7.51 0.86 2.16
C VAL A 55 -8.63 1.70 2.80
N ASP A 56 -8.30 2.91 3.24
CA ASP A 56 -9.24 3.87 3.82
C ASP A 56 -9.87 4.76 2.75
N VAL A 57 -9.05 5.22 1.80
CA VAL A 57 -9.49 6.05 0.68
C VAL A 57 -8.94 5.47 -0.61
N GLN A 58 -9.81 5.27 -1.58
CA GLN A 58 -9.46 4.82 -2.92
C GLN A 58 -10.17 5.72 -3.95
N LYS A 59 -9.41 6.38 -4.82
CA LYS A 59 -9.95 7.31 -5.83
C LYS A 59 -9.13 7.24 -7.11
N TYR A 60 -9.78 7.31 -8.26
CA TYR A 60 -9.06 7.60 -9.51
C TYR A 60 -8.56 9.04 -9.49
N CYS A 61 -7.44 9.30 -10.14
CA CYS A 61 -6.88 10.64 -10.24
C CYS A 61 -6.17 10.88 -11.58
N THR A 62 -5.78 12.12 -11.84
CA THR A 62 -4.93 12.50 -12.98
C THR A 62 -3.86 13.47 -12.51
N PRO A 63 -2.64 13.44 -13.10
CA PRO A 63 -1.63 14.45 -12.85
C PRO A 63 -2.19 15.86 -13.08
N ASP A 64 -2.01 16.73 -12.10
CA ASP A 64 -2.43 18.14 -12.15
C ASP A 64 -1.51 18.96 -11.23
N PRO A 65 -0.69 19.88 -11.75
CA PRO A 65 0.17 20.75 -10.93
C PRO A 65 -0.59 21.59 -9.89
N ALA A 66 -1.88 21.87 -10.11
CA ALA A 66 -2.77 22.55 -9.19
C ALA A 66 -3.67 21.59 -8.39
N GLY A 67 -3.40 20.30 -8.46
CA GLY A 67 -4.14 19.25 -7.76
C GLY A 67 -3.92 19.26 -6.26
N ASP A 68 -4.94 18.82 -5.52
CA ASP A 68 -4.97 18.82 -4.05
C ASP A 68 -4.34 17.55 -3.44
N ILE A 69 -4.21 16.47 -4.23
CA ILE A 69 -3.48 15.27 -3.82
C ILE A 69 -2.00 15.55 -4.03
N THR A 70 -1.20 15.47 -2.97
CA THR A 70 0.25 15.67 -3.03
C THR A 70 0.95 14.43 -2.50
N VAL A 71 1.71 13.78 -3.36
CA VAL A 71 2.60 12.65 -3.04
C VAL A 71 4.02 12.97 -3.53
N PRO A 72 5.07 12.26 -3.09
CA PRO A 72 6.44 12.54 -3.52
C PRO A 72 6.63 12.58 -5.05
N GLU A 73 5.84 11.80 -5.79
CA GLU A 73 5.90 11.68 -7.25
C GLU A 73 5.26 12.87 -7.98
N GLY A 74 4.44 13.67 -7.29
CA GLY A 74 3.81 14.85 -7.89
C GLY A 74 2.45 15.22 -7.31
N ARG A 75 1.74 16.07 -8.04
CA ARG A 75 0.39 16.54 -7.68
C ARG A 75 -0.66 15.97 -8.61
N TYR A 76 -1.80 15.63 -8.03
CA TYR A 76 -2.91 14.97 -8.71
C TYR A 76 -4.25 15.58 -8.31
N ARG A 77 -5.22 15.48 -9.21
CA ARG A 77 -6.62 15.81 -8.93
C ARG A 77 -7.47 14.56 -9.03
N THR A 78 -8.44 14.40 -8.14
CA THR A 78 -9.41 13.30 -8.20
C THR A 78 -10.19 13.33 -9.51
N SER A 79 -10.39 12.17 -10.13
CA SER A 79 -11.16 11.99 -11.36
C SER A 79 -12.47 11.24 -11.07
N PRO A 80 -13.62 11.71 -11.59
CA PRO A 80 -14.88 10.98 -11.50
C PRO A 80 -14.96 9.79 -12.47
N THR A 81 -14.09 9.76 -13.49
CA THR A 81 -13.99 8.65 -14.45
C THR A 81 -12.71 7.84 -14.20
N PRO A 82 -12.72 6.53 -14.50
CA PRO A 82 -11.52 5.70 -14.36
C PRO A 82 -10.34 6.21 -15.19
N THR A 83 -9.15 6.16 -14.60
CA THR A 83 -7.87 6.53 -15.21
C THR A 83 -6.85 5.43 -14.96
N ASN A 84 -5.64 5.55 -15.50
CA ASN A 84 -4.53 4.66 -15.16
C ASN A 84 -3.82 5.01 -13.84
N HIS A 85 -4.36 5.95 -13.05
CA HIS A 85 -3.80 6.35 -11.76
C HIS A 85 -4.81 6.11 -10.64
N LEU A 86 -4.39 5.39 -9.62
CA LEU A 86 -5.22 5.08 -8.45
C LEU A 86 -4.56 5.67 -7.20
N TYR A 87 -5.18 6.70 -6.63
CA TYR A 87 -4.82 7.22 -5.32
C TYR A 87 -5.36 6.29 -4.23
N VAL A 88 -4.48 5.90 -3.31
CA VAL A 88 -4.81 5.08 -2.15
C VAL A 88 -4.22 5.69 -0.88
N GLN A 89 -5.02 5.68 0.19
CA GLN A 89 -4.60 6.10 1.53
C GLN A 89 -4.89 4.99 2.54
N PHE A 90 -3.96 4.81 3.46
CA PHE A 90 -4.04 3.83 4.54
C PHE A 90 -3.70 4.51 5.87
N ASN A 91 -4.49 4.28 6.91
CA ASN A 91 -4.37 4.93 8.21
C ASN A 91 -4.26 3.91 9.34
N PHE A 92 -3.04 3.61 9.75
CA PHE A 92 -2.78 2.76 10.90
C PHE A 92 -3.09 3.50 12.20
N ASP A 93 -3.75 2.80 13.12
CA ASP A 93 -4.23 3.37 14.37
C ASP A 93 -3.13 3.36 15.46
N TYR A 94 -3.39 3.98 16.61
CA TYR A 94 -2.46 4.08 17.73
C TYR A 94 -2.02 2.70 18.28
N ALA A 95 -2.90 1.71 18.21
CA ALA A 95 -2.67 0.37 18.74
C ALA A 95 -1.94 -0.56 17.75
N ASP A 96 -1.78 -0.15 16.49
CA ASP A 96 -1.14 -0.97 15.48
C ASP A 96 0.38 -0.86 15.65
N GLU A 97 0.97 -1.93 16.19
CA GLU A 97 2.40 -2.13 16.43
C GLU A 97 3.08 -0.94 17.14
N PRO A 98 2.63 -0.54 18.35
CA PRO A 98 3.00 0.73 18.96
C PRO A 98 4.47 0.82 19.40
N THR A 99 5.23 -0.28 19.34
CA THR A 99 6.65 -0.32 19.71
C THR A 99 7.55 -0.75 18.56
N ALA A 100 6.99 -1.01 17.38
CA ALA A 100 7.76 -1.48 16.23
C ALA A 100 8.55 -0.35 15.58
N VAL A 101 9.57 -0.72 14.82
CA VAL A 101 10.29 0.19 13.92
C VAL A 101 10.05 -0.29 12.50
N ILE A 102 9.31 0.49 11.72
CA ILE A 102 8.90 0.14 10.35
C ILE A 102 9.97 0.59 9.35
N ARG A 103 10.31 -0.27 8.39
CA ARG A 103 11.30 0.01 7.33
C ARG A 103 10.84 -0.36 5.93
N GLU A 104 9.72 -1.05 5.83
CA GLU A 104 9.15 -1.42 4.54
C GLU A 104 7.63 -1.40 4.62
N VAL A 105 7.02 -1.05 3.50
CA VAL A 105 5.58 -1.10 3.28
C VAL A 105 5.29 -1.69 1.92
N GLY A 106 4.18 -2.40 1.79
CA GLY A 106 3.77 -3.02 0.53
C GLY A 106 2.28 -2.97 0.33
N VAL A 107 1.83 -2.61 -0.87
CA VAL A 107 0.42 -2.66 -1.26
C VAL A 107 0.12 -4.06 -1.77
N PHE A 108 -0.82 -4.74 -1.13
CA PHE A 108 -1.29 -6.08 -1.48
C PHE A 108 -2.68 -6.03 -2.11
N LEU A 109 -2.84 -6.76 -3.20
CA LEU A 109 -4.07 -6.92 -3.95
C LEU A 109 -4.68 -8.31 -3.71
N GLY A 110 -5.98 -8.37 -3.42
CA GLY A 110 -6.70 -9.63 -3.33
C GLY A 110 -6.39 -10.44 -2.06
N THR A 111 -5.99 -9.78 -0.96
CA THR A 111 -5.86 -10.42 0.34
C THR A 111 -7.20 -11.02 0.80
N ALA A 112 -7.16 -12.24 1.35
CA ALA A 112 -8.31 -12.94 1.89
C ALA A 112 -8.07 -13.31 3.37
N PRO A 113 -8.86 -12.78 4.32
CA PRO A 113 -8.81 -13.22 5.72
C PRO A 113 -9.37 -14.63 5.89
N LYS A 114 -8.90 -15.35 6.92
CA LYS A 114 -9.48 -16.63 7.34
C LYS A 114 -10.94 -16.46 7.78
N PRO A 115 -11.80 -17.47 7.58
CA PRO A 115 -13.21 -17.39 7.99
C PRO A 115 -13.45 -17.13 9.49
N ALA A 116 -12.46 -17.44 10.34
CA ALA A 116 -12.52 -17.22 11.79
C ALA A 116 -12.21 -15.78 12.21
N VAL A 117 -11.68 -14.94 11.30
CA VAL A 117 -11.35 -13.55 11.59
C VAL A 117 -12.65 -12.74 11.68
N PRO A 118 -12.87 -11.97 12.75
CA PRO A 118 -14.06 -11.13 12.86
C PRO A 118 -14.21 -10.17 11.68
N ALA A 119 -15.42 -10.10 11.13
CA ALA A 119 -15.75 -9.13 10.10
C ALA A 119 -15.50 -7.71 10.61
N GLY A 120 -14.82 -6.89 9.81
CA GLY A 120 -14.48 -5.52 10.17
C GLY A 120 -13.26 -5.37 11.08
N LYS A 121 -12.49 -6.44 11.34
CA LYS A 121 -11.15 -6.30 11.92
C LYS A 121 -10.28 -5.43 11.00
N GLY A 122 -9.94 -4.22 11.45
CA GLY A 122 -9.24 -3.22 10.64
C GLY A 122 -7.76 -3.56 10.36
N TYR A 123 -7.08 -4.13 11.36
CA TYR A 123 -5.68 -4.53 11.26
C TYR A 123 -5.56 -6.07 11.27
N LEU A 124 -5.06 -6.64 10.18
CA LEU A 124 -4.88 -8.07 9.98
C LEU A 124 -3.42 -8.47 10.20
N LEU A 125 -3.19 -9.45 11.06
CA LEU A 125 -1.88 -10.07 11.22
C LEU A 125 -1.63 -11.09 10.10
N PRO A 126 -0.38 -11.44 9.79
CA PRO A 126 -0.08 -12.51 8.82
C PRO A 126 -0.80 -13.83 9.15
N ALA A 127 -0.95 -14.13 10.44
CA ALA A 127 -1.66 -15.33 10.90
C ALA A 127 -3.18 -15.30 10.67
N ASP A 128 -3.77 -14.12 10.43
CA ASP A 128 -5.19 -13.95 10.11
C ASP A 128 -5.50 -14.24 8.64
N LEU A 129 -4.49 -14.35 7.77
CA LEU A 129 -4.68 -14.45 6.32
C LEU A 129 -4.84 -15.90 5.86
N ASP A 130 -5.86 -16.15 5.05
CA ASP A 130 -6.00 -17.39 4.28
C ASP A 130 -5.17 -17.32 2.99
N SER A 131 -5.20 -16.15 2.33
CA SER A 131 -4.33 -15.82 1.21
C SER A 131 -3.76 -14.41 1.39
N PRO A 132 -2.43 -14.22 1.25
CA PRO A 132 -1.81 -12.90 1.33
C PRO A 132 -2.17 -12.02 0.11
N GLY A 133 -2.63 -12.60 -0.99
CA GLY A 133 -2.81 -11.90 -2.25
C GLY A 133 -1.49 -11.66 -2.98
N VAL A 134 -1.44 -10.63 -3.83
CA VAL A 134 -0.30 -10.28 -4.67
C VAL A 134 0.32 -8.97 -4.18
N LEU A 135 1.64 -8.95 -3.96
CA LEU A 135 2.39 -7.71 -3.70
C LEU A 135 2.45 -6.89 -4.99
N LEU A 136 1.73 -5.77 -5.02
CA LEU A 136 1.59 -4.90 -6.18
C LEU A 136 2.65 -3.79 -6.22
N ALA A 137 2.97 -3.23 -5.06
CA ALA A 137 3.98 -2.19 -4.91
C ALA A 137 4.74 -2.39 -3.60
N LEU A 138 6.03 -2.11 -3.60
CA LEU A 138 6.94 -2.22 -2.47
C LEU A 138 7.71 -0.92 -2.33
N GLN A 139 7.87 -0.45 -1.09
CA GLN A 139 8.74 0.67 -0.77
C GLN A 139 9.51 0.37 0.51
N ARG A 140 10.81 0.61 0.49
CA ARG A 140 11.63 0.72 1.68
C ARG A 140 11.66 2.17 2.14
N VAL A 141 11.37 2.36 3.42
CA VAL A 141 11.27 3.68 4.05
C VAL A 141 12.37 3.82 5.11
N PRO A 142 12.85 5.06 5.38
CA PRO A 142 13.67 5.30 6.56
C PRO A 142 12.96 4.80 7.82
N ALA A 143 13.70 4.32 8.81
CA ALA A 143 13.15 3.79 10.04
C ALA A 143 12.09 4.72 10.68
N ILE A 144 10.86 4.22 10.78
CA ILE A 144 9.75 4.91 11.44
C ILE A 144 9.50 4.25 12.81
N PRO A 145 9.95 4.86 13.91
CA PRO A 145 9.62 4.35 15.24
C PRO A 145 8.14 4.61 15.54
N ARG A 146 7.40 3.55 15.82
CA ARG A 146 5.99 3.64 16.24
C ARG A 146 5.87 4.05 17.69
N SER A 147 4.71 4.60 18.01
CA SER A 147 4.30 4.94 19.37
C SER A 147 2.78 4.85 19.48
N SER A 148 2.26 4.64 20.69
CA SER A 148 0.82 4.71 20.96
C SER A 148 0.27 6.14 20.97
N ALA A 149 1.09 7.16 20.67
CA ALA A 149 0.71 8.56 20.68
C ALA A 149 0.40 9.10 19.26
N THR A 150 0.76 8.37 18.21
CA THR A 150 0.61 8.82 16.83
C THR A 150 -0.04 7.76 15.94
N ARG A 151 -0.95 8.21 15.08
CA ARG A 151 -1.38 7.44 13.91
C ARG A 151 -0.36 7.61 12.80
N GLN A 152 -0.26 6.60 11.94
CA GLN A 152 0.61 6.66 10.77
C GLN A 152 -0.24 6.50 9.51
N SER A 153 -0.17 7.51 8.65
CA SER A 153 -0.81 7.48 7.35
C SER A 153 0.22 7.23 6.26
N PHE A 154 -0.16 6.48 5.25
CA PHE A 154 0.58 6.29 4.01
C PHE A 154 -0.33 6.59 2.83
N GLU A 155 0.22 7.30 1.84
CA GLU A 155 -0.50 7.76 0.66
C GLU A 155 0.33 7.46 -0.57
N PHE A 156 -0.31 6.87 -1.57
CA PHE A 156 0.32 6.52 -2.85
C PHE A 156 -0.57 6.92 -4.01
N VAL A 157 0.05 7.21 -5.15
CA VAL A 157 -0.61 7.14 -6.46
C VAL A 157 0.02 5.98 -7.23
N LEU A 158 -0.77 4.94 -7.45
CA LEU A 158 -0.36 3.78 -8.25
C LEU A 158 -0.59 4.09 -9.73
N GLU A 159 0.46 4.13 -10.52
CA GLU A 159 0.38 4.17 -11.98
C GLU A 159 0.37 2.74 -12.55
N LEU A 160 -0.67 2.40 -13.31
CA LEU A 160 -0.95 1.06 -13.81
C LEU A 160 -0.84 0.99 -15.35
#